data_AF-A0A947WS08-F1
#
_entry.id   AF-A0A947WS08-F1
#
_cell.length_a   1.000
_cell.length_b   1.000
_cell.length_c   1.000
_cell.angle_alpha   90.00
_cell.angle_beta   90.00
_cell.angle_gamma   90.00
#
_symmetry.space_group_name_H-M   'P 1'
#
loop_
_entity.id
_entity.type
_entity.pdbx_description
1 polymer ?
#
loop_
_entity_poly.entity_id
_entity_poly.type
_entity_poly.pdbx_seq_one_letter_code
_entity_poly.pdbx_strand_id
1 'polypeptide(L)' 'MKLDTVALALVVIFAVLWLATLVTGLLAAIPFGVVGLIPVAIVLALLVEIIRQRRANKEDDYYSKNVDK' A
#
# COMPACT_ATOMS: atom_id res chain seq x y z
N MET A 1 6.57 -19.72 -11.38
CA MET A 1 6.74 -18.30 -10.98
C MET A 1 8.20 -18.09 -10.63
N LYS A 2 8.77 -16.93 -10.96
CA LYS A 2 10.12 -16.57 -10.53
C LYS A 2 10.12 -16.27 -9.02
N LEU A 3 11.26 -16.48 -8.35
CA LEU A 3 11.39 -16.39 -6.89
C LEU A 3 11.06 -14.98 -6.36
N ASP A 4 11.46 -13.95 -7.10
CA ASP A 4 11.13 -12.54 -6.87
C ASP A 4 9.62 -12.30 -6.75
N THR A 5 8.83 -12.93 -7.61
CA THR A 5 7.36 -12.76 -7.67
C THR A 5 6.71 -13.38 -6.45
N VAL A 6 7.19 -14.57 -6.03
CA VAL A 6 6.70 -15.24 -4.82
C VAL A 6 7.08 -14.46 -3.57
N ALA A 7 8.33 -13.97 -3.50
CA ALA A 7 8.78 -13.13 -2.40
C ALA A 7 7.96 -11.83 -2.29
N LEU A 8 7.73 -11.15 -3.41
CA LEU A 8 6.90 -9.95 -3.46
C LEU A 8 5.46 -10.24 -3.00
N ALA A 9 4.86 -11.34 -3.48
CA ALA A 9 3.52 -11.74 -3.07
C ALA A 9 3.43 -11.97 -1.55
N LEU A 10 4.42 -12.66 -0.96
CA LEU A 10 4.50 -12.86 0.48
C LEU A 10 4.62 -11.54 1.24
N VAL A 11 5.50 -10.64 0.80
CA VAL A 11 5.67 -9.31 1.44
C VAL A 11 4.35 -8.54 1.43
N VAL A 12 3.62 -8.55 0.30
CA VAL A 12 2.31 -7.89 0.19
C VAL A 12 1.30 -8.53 1.15
N ILE A 13 1.23 -9.85 1.22
CA ILE A 13 0.32 -10.57 2.13
C ILE A 13 0.64 -10.20 3.59
N PHE A 14 1.92 -10.25 3.99
CA PHE A 14 2.34 -9.89 5.34
C PHE A 14 2.03 -8.44 5.67
N ALA A 15 2.25 -7.51 4.73
CA ALA A 15 1.92 -6.10 4.91
C ALA A 15 0.41 -5.90 5.14
N VAL A 16 -0.45 -6.60 4.38
CA VAL A 16 -1.91 -6.53 4.55
C VAL A 16 -2.34 -7.12 5.88
N LEU A 17 -1.81 -8.29 6.26
CA LEU A 17 -2.12 -8.91 7.56
C LEU A 17 -1.66 -8.02 8.72
N TRP A 18 -0.46 -7.45 8.63
CA TRP A 18 0.07 -6.52 9.62
C TRP A 18 -0.83 -5.29 9.77
N LEU A 19 -1.22 -4.65 8.66
CA LEU A 19 -2.16 -3.53 8.68
C LEU A 19 -3.51 -3.90 9.30
N ALA A 20 -4.06 -5.08 8.97
CA ALA A 20 -5.31 -5.55 9.55
C ALA A 20 -5.19 -5.71 11.08
N THR A 21 -4.12 -6.37 11.55
CA THR A 21 -3.88 -6.55 12.99
C THR A 21 -3.71 -5.20 13.70
N LEU A 22 -2.96 -4.26 13.12
CA LEU A 22 -2.78 -2.92 13.64
C LEU A 22 -4.13 -2.20 13.81
N VAL A 23 -4.96 -2.20 12.76
CA VAL A 23 -6.29 -1.55 12.82
C VAL A 23 -7.18 -2.21 13.87
N THR A 24 -7.22 -3.54 13.93
CA THR A 24 -8.01 -4.24 14.95
C THR A 24 -7.55 -3.93 16.38
N GLY A 25 -6.23 -3.84 16.61
CA GLY A 25 -5.66 -3.48 17.90
C GLY A 25 -6.01 -2.04 18.32
N LEU A 26 -5.98 -1.10 17.37
CA LEU A 26 -6.41 0.28 17.61
C LEU A 26 -7.90 0.38 17.92
N LEU A 27 -8.75 -0.35 17.19
CA LEU A 27 -10.19 -0.40 17.47
C LEU A 27 -10.50 -1.03 18.83
N ALA A 28 -9.71 -2.03 19.26
CA ALA A 28 -9.86 -2.63 20.59
C ALA A 28 -9.44 -1.68 21.73
N ALA A 29 -8.59 -0.70 21.45
CA ALA A 29 -8.07 0.28 22.41
C ALA A 29 -8.91 1.57 22.52
N ILE A 30 -10.15 1.56 22.03
CA ILE A 30 -11.07 2.72 22.10
C ILE A 30 -11.35 3.09 23.58
N PRO A 31 -11.33 4.39 23.94
CA PRO A 31 -11.32 5.54 23.03
C PRO A 31 -9.94 6.01 22.56
N PHE A 32 -8.85 5.63 23.23
CA PHE A 32 -7.51 6.14 22.94
C PHE A 32 -6.96 5.69 21.58
N GLY A 33 -7.37 4.50 21.10
CA GLY A 33 -6.96 3.96 19.81
C GLY A 33 -7.45 4.76 18.60
N VAL A 34 -8.45 5.63 18.75
CA VAL A 34 -8.94 6.52 17.69
C VAL A 34 -7.84 7.48 17.22
N VAL A 35 -7.03 8.00 18.15
CA VAL A 35 -5.91 8.89 17.82
C VAL A 35 -4.87 8.15 16.97
N GLY A 36 -4.65 6.85 17.23
CA GLY A 36 -3.76 6.01 16.45
C GLY A 36 -4.24 5.72 15.03
N LEU A 37 -5.54 5.86 14.73
CA LEU A 37 -6.07 5.69 13.37
C LEU A 37 -5.72 6.86 12.45
N ILE A 38 -5.46 8.05 12.99
CA ILE A 38 -5.10 9.25 12.22
C ILE A 38 -3.85 9.02 11.35
N PRO A 39 -2.69 8.60 11.89
CA PRO A 39 -1.51 8.35 11.06
C PRO A 39 -1.73 7.21 10.06
N VAL A 40 -2.50 6.18 10.40
CA VAL A 40 -2.85 5.08 9.49
C VAL A 40 -3.63 5.61 8.28
N ALA A 41 -4.64 6.44 8.55
CA ALA A 41 -5.45 7.05 7.50
C ALA A 41 -4.62 7.94 6.57
N ILE A 42 -3.68 8.72 7.11
CA ILE A 42 -2.76 9.55 6.32
C ILE A 42 -1.90 8.68 5.39
N VAL A 43 -1.29 7.61 5.91
CA VAL A 43 -0.46 6.71 5.09
C VAL A 43 -1.27 6.06 3.98
N LEU A 44 -2.49 5.57 4.28
CA LEU A 44 -3.37 4.98 3.29
C LEU A 44 -3.79 6.00 2.22
N ALA A 45 -4.09 7.24 2.61
CA ALA A 45 -4.44 8.31 1.68
C ALA A 45 -3.27 8.64 0.74
N LEU A 46 -2.04 8.73 1.27
CA LEU A 46 -0.83 8.95 0.47
C LEU A 46 -0.59 7.80 -0.50
N LEU A 47 -0.76 6.54 -0.06
CA LEU A 47 -0.60 5.37 -0.92
C LEU A 47 -1.61 5.39 -2.08
N VAL A 48 -2.88 5.69 -1.78
CA VAL A 48 -3.93 5.84 -2.81
C VAL A 48 -3.57 6.93 -3.80
N GLU A 49 -3.08 8.08 -3.32
CA GLU A 49 -2.69 9.19 -4.18
C GLU A 49 -1.51 8.84 -5.08
N ILE A 50 -0.48 8.14 -4.57
CA ILE A 50 0.66 7.66 -5.36
C ILE A 50 0.19 6.68 -6.45
N ILE A 51 -0.70 5.73 -6.11
CA ILE A 51 -1.24 4.77 -7.09
C ILE A 51 -2.06 5.52 -8.16
N ARG A 52 -2.85 6.51 -7.75
CA ARG A 52 -3.64 7.35 -8.68
C ARG A 52 -2.74 8.09 -9.65
N GLN A 53 -1.68 8.74 -9.15
CA GLN A 53 -0.70 9.45 -9.96
C GLN A 53 0.04 8.51 -10.93
N ARG A 54 0.50 7.35 -10.47
CA ARG A 54 1.19 6.38 -11.34
C ARG A 54 0.29 5.88 -12.48
N ARG A 55 -1.00 5.65 -12.21
CA ARG A 55 -1.99 5.23 -13.22
C ARG A 55 -2.33 6.35 -14.22
N ALA A 56 -2.23 7.62 -13.81
CA ALA A 56 -2.50 8.76 -14.66
C ALA A 56 -1.29 9.19 -15.51
N ASN A 57 -0.08 8.72 -15.17
CA ASN A 57 1.15 9.11 -15.87
C ASN A 57 1.28 8.41 -17.23
N LYS A 58 0.80 9.09 -18.28
CA LYS A 58 0.88 8.61 -19.68
C LYS A 58 2.30 8.56 -20.23
N GLU A 59 3.20 9.40 -19.71
CA GLU A 59 4.59 9.49 -20.16
C GLU A 59 5.38 8.26 -19.71
N ASP A 60 5.33 7.91 -18.42
CA ASP A 60 5.94 6.67 -17.90
C ASP A 60 5.40 5.43 -18.63
N ASP A 61 4.10 5.43 -18.92
CA ASP A 61 3.45 4.36 -19.68
C ASP A 61 3.94 4.28 -21.12
N TYR A 62 4.28 5.41 -21.75
CA TYR A 62 4.84 5.43 -23.10
C TYR A 62 6.26 4.87 -23.11
N TYR A 63 7.14 5.33 -22.21
CA TYR A 63 8.53 4.86 -22.13
C TYR A 63 8.60 3.37 -21.82
N SER A 64 7.85 2.90 -20.81
CA SER A 64 7.82 1.47 -20.44
C SER A 64 7.29 0.55 -21.55
N LYS A 65 6.41 1.02 -22.45
CA LYS A 65 5.83 0.21 -23.53
C LYS A 65 6.61 0.28 -24.84
N ASN A 66 7.31 1.39 -25.11
CA ASN A 66 7.88 1.67 -26.43
C ASN A 66 9.39 1.84 -26.44
N VAL A 67 10.02 2.18 -25.32
CA VAL A 67 11.45 2.53 -25.25
C VAL A 67 12.23 1.50 -24.42
N ASP A 68 11.80 1.22 -23.19
CA ASP A 68 12.55 0.39 -22.22
C ASP A 68 12.35 -1.13 -22.39
N LYS A 69 11.97 -1.57 -23.59
CA LYS A 69 11.74 -3.00 -23.88
C LYS A 69 13.01 -3.84 -23.93
#